data_AF-A0A1G2QB28-F1
#
_entry.id   AF-A0A1G2QB28-F1
#
_cell.length_a   1.000
_cell.length_b   1.000
_cell.length_c   1.000
_cell.angle_alpha   90.00
_cell.angle_beta   90.00
_cell.angle_gamma   90.00
#
_symmetry.space_group_name_H-M   'P 1'
#
loop_
_entity.id
_entity.type
_entity.pdbx_description
1 polymer ?
#
loop_
_entity_poly.entity_id
_entity_poly.type
_entity_poly.pdbx_seq_one_letter_code
_entity_poly.pdbx_strand_id
1 'polypeptide(L)'
;MNLVDFRRLGSTAQEALQKVKGKIDLLGEMSVTRRVEAVRAWKSSLVYQQYLQLGRESIEQGKPISLVVSNHQTLGDQVLTEDEFTAIADFNAKLRF
;
A
#
# COMPACT_ATOMS: atom_id res chain seq x y z
N MET A 1 7.10 -8.02 -0.60
CA MET A 1 6.21 -7.61 -1.70
C MET A 1 6.64 -6.27 -2.23
N ASN A 2 7.08 -6.23 -3.48
CA ASN A 2 7.38 -5.01 -4.22
C ASN A 2 6.16 -4.55 -5.04
N LEU A 3 6.28 -3.41 -5.74
CA LEU A 3 5.18 -2.83 -6.53
C LEU A 3 4.72 -3.74 -7.68
N VAL A 4 5.64 -4.43 -8.34
CA VAL A 4 5.33 -5.37 -9.43
C VAL A 4 4.55 -6.58 -8.90
N ASP A 5 4.98 -7.14 -7.77
CA ASP A 5 4.26 -8.24 -7.10
C ASP A 5 2.84 -7.80 -6.73
N PHE A 6 2.69 -6.59 -6.20
CA PHE A 6 1.39 -6.04 -5.81
C PHE A 6 0.44 -5.87 -7.00
N ARG A 7 0.93 -5.32 -8.12
CA ARG A 7 0.17 -5.20 -9.37
C ARG A 7 -0.15 -6.55 -10.02
N ARG A 8 0.58 -7.62 -9.68
CA ARG A 8 0.26 -9.00 -10.10
C ARG A 8 -0.81 -9.66 -9.24
N LEU A 9 -1.06 -9.16 -8.02
CA LEU A 9 -2.10 -9.73 -7.17
C LEU A 9 -3.50 -9.44 -7.70
N GLY A 10 -3.73 -8.35 -8.42
CA GLY A 10 -5.04 -8.03 -8.96
C GLY A 10 -4.95 -7.07 -10.13
N SER A 11 -6.01 -6.98 -10.91
CA SER A 11 -6.10 -6.07 -12.06
C SER A 11 -6.22 -4.61 -11.61
N THR A 12 -6.66 -4.39 -10.37
CA THR A 12 -6.76 -3.08 -9.71
C THR A 12 -6.09 -3.11 -8.33
N ALA A 13 -5.73 -1.93 -7.82
CA ALA A 13 -5.20 -1.78 -6.46
C ALA A 13 -6.17 -2.36 -5.41
N GLN A 14 -7.48 -2.18 -5.62
CA GLN A 14 -8.52 -2.69 -4.74
C GLN A 14 -8.55 -4.22 -4.71
N GLU A 15 -8.48 -4.88 -5.88
CA GLU A 15 -8.41 -6.35 -5.95
C GLU A 15 -7.16 -6.90 -5.27
N ALA A 16 -6.01 -6.27 -5.51
CA ALA A 16 -4.75 -6.65 -4.88
C ALA A 16 -4.86 -6.55 -3.34
N LEU A 17 -5.41 -5.44 -2.83
CA LEU A 17 -5.61 -5.21 -1.40
C LEU A 17 -6.66 -6.16 -0.80
N GLN A 18 -7.70 -6.55 -1.53
CA GLN A 18 -8.64 -7.56 -1.07
C GLN A 18 -7.94 -8.92 -0.86
N LYS A 19 -7.03 -9.32 -1.75
CA LYS A 19 -6.25 -10.55 -1.55
C LYS A 19 -5.31 -10.46 -0.35
N VAL A 20 -4.66 -9.30 -0.17
CA VAL A 20 -3.84 -9.05 1.04
C VAL A 20 -4.70 -9.15 2.29
N LYS A 21 -5.88 -8.52 2.30
CA LYS A 21 -6.84 -8.59 3.41
C LYS A 21 -7.25 -10.04 3.70
N GLY A 22 -7.65 -10.78 2.68
CA GLY A 22 -8.07 -12.17 2.82
C GLY A 22 -6.97 -13.04 3.42
N LYS A 23 -5.70 -12.79 3.07
CA LYS A 23 -4.57 -13.49 3.68
C LYS A 23 -4.38 -13.12 5.16
N ILE A 24 -4.52 -11.85 5.52
CA ILE A 24 -4.44 -11.37 6.91
C ILE A 24 -5.58 -11.98 7.74
N ASP A 25 -6.81 -11.99 7.21
CA ASP A 25 -7.99 -12.53 7.89
C ASP A 25 -7.84 -14.04 8.11
N LEU A 26 -7.46 -14.80 7.06
CA LEU A 26 -7.22 -16.24 7.16
C LEU A 26 -6.17 -16.59 8.21
N LEU A 27 -5.08 -15.82 8.29
CA LEU A 27 -4.07 -16.01 9.34
C LEU A 27 -4.59 -15.62 10.72
N GLY A 28 -5.49 -14.65 10.80
CA GLY A 28 -6.15 -14.23 12.04
C GLY A 28 -7.16 -15.22 12.58
N GLU A 29 -7.85 -15.96 11.72
CA GLU A 29 -8.71 -17.09 12.11
C GLU A 29 -7.90 -18.20 12.82
N MET A 30 -6.63 -18.37 12.44
CA MET A 30 -5.75 -19.35 13.09
C MET A 30 -5.24 -18.88 14.46
N SER A 31 -4.90 -17.59 14.61
CA SER A 31 -4.56 -16.97 15.90
C SER A 31 -4.42 -15.45 15.79
N VAL A 32 -4.67 -14.74 16.89
CA VAL A 32 -4.43 -13.29 16.99
C VAL A 32 -2.97 -12.94 16.71
N THR A 33 -2.02 -13.72 17.21
CA THR A 33 -0.58 -13.52 16.98
C THR A 33 -0.24 -13.52 15.49
N ARG A 34 -0.76 -14.50 14.74
CA ARG A 34 -0.56 -14.58 13.28
C ARG A 34 -1.20 -13.40 12.53
N ARG A 35 -2.33 -12.89 13.00
CA ARG A 35 -2.91 -11.65 12.44
C ARG A 35 -1.95 -10.48 12.61
N VAL A 36 -1.38 -10.32 13.80
CA VAL A 36 -0.43 -9.24 14.11
C VAL A 36 0.83 -9.37 13.24
N GLU A 37 1.37 -10.58 13.08
CA GLU A 37 2.50 -10.85 12.19
C GLU A 37 2.19 -10.52 10.73
N ALA A 38 0.99 -10.88 10.24
CA ALA A 38 0.56 -10.59 8.88
C ALA A 38 0.44 -9.07 8.62
N VAL A 39 -0.15 -8.33 9.58
CA VAL A 39 -0.21 -6.86 9.51
C VAL A 39 1.18 -6.23 9.56
N ARG A 40 2.08 -6.76 10.40
CA ARG A 40 3.48 -6.30 10.45
C ARG A 40 4.19 -6.56 9.13
N ALA A 41 4.02 -7.74 8.54
CA ALA A 41 4.61 -8.09 7.25
C ALA A 41 4.11 -7.18 6.11
N TRP A 42 2.82 -6.82 6.12
CA TRP A 42 2.28 -5.80 5.20
C TRP A 42 2.94 -4.43 5.42
N LYS A 43 3.05 -3.96 6.66
CA LYS A 43 3.69 -2.67 6.99
C LYS A 43 5.20 -2.65 6.70
N SER A 44 5.87 -3.79 6.69
CA SER A 44 7.27 -3.90 6.28
C SER A 44 7.46 -4.08 4.77
N SER A 45 6.38 -4.13 3.98
CA SER A 45 6.48 -4.31 2.52
C SER A 45 7.02 -3.05 1.83
N LEU A 46 7.73 -3.24 0.71
CA LEU A 46 8.25 -2.12 -0.09
C LEU A 46 7.12 -1.22 -0.61
N VAL A 47 5.95 -1.80 -0.90
CA VAL A 47 4.73 -1.07 -1.29
C VAL A 47 4.30 -0.10 -0.17
N TYR A 48 4.24 -0.57 1.07
CA TYR A 48 3.88 0.28 2.20
C TYR A 48 4.95 1.35 2.48
N GLN A 49 6.23 1.02 2.32
CA GLN A 49 7.32 2.00 2.46
C GLN A 49 7.22 3.10 1.40
N GLN A 50 6.89 2.75 0.16
CA GLN A 50 6.67 3.72 -0.91
C GLN A 50 5.44 4.60 -0.65
N TYR A 51 4.35 4.03 -0.14
CA TYR A 51 3.19 4.79 0.32
C TYR A 51 3.58 5.84 1.39
N LEU A 52 4.36 5.44 2.40
CA LEU A 52 4.83 6.38 3.42
C LEU A 52 5.76 7.45 2.85
N GLN A 53 6.64 7.09 1.91
CA GLN A 53 7.55 8.03 1.28
C GLN A 53 6.79 9.10 0.48
N LEU A 54 5.88 8.70 -0.40
CA LEU A 54 5.09 9.64 -1.21
C LEU A 54 4.19 10.52 -0.33
N GLY A 55 3.64 9.96 0.76
CA GLY A 55 2.87 10.73 1.73
C GLY A 55 3.71 11.78 2.46
N ARG A 56 4.93 11.43 2.89
CA ARG A 56 5.87 12.40 3.49
C ARG A 56 6.24 13.50 2.49
N GLU A 57 6.57 13.12 1.26
CA GLU A 57 6.96 14.06 0.22
C GLU A 57 5.84 15.04 -0.14
N SER A 58 4.60 14.57 -0.21
CA SER A 58 3.41 15.40 -0.40
C SER A 58 3.27 16.45 0.71
N ILE A 59 3.51 16.06 1.97
CA ILE A 59 3.47 16.98 3.13
C ILE A 59 4.65 17.96 3.09
N GLU A 60 5.86 17.46 2.87
CA GLU A 60 7.10 18.28 2.85
C GLU A 60 7.07 19.33 1.74
N GLN A 61 6.55 18.98 0.56
CA GLN A 61 6.43 19.91 -0.57
C GLN A 61 5.16 20.77 -0.50
N GLY A 62 4.22 20.47 0.40
CA GLY A 62 2.90 21.13 0.44
C GLY A 62 2.09 20.91 -0.84
N LYS A 63 2.30 19.79 -1.54
CA LYS A 63 1.66 19.48 -2.83
C LYS A 63 0.70 18.30 -2.71
N PRO A 64 -0.36 18.25 -3.52
CA PRO A 64 -1.21 17.08 -3.64
C PRO A 64 -0.41 15.85 -4.09
N ILE A 65 -0.81 14.67 -3.62
CA ILE A 65 -0.19 13.40 -4.00
C ILE A 65 -0.18 13.16 -5.51
N SER A 66 -1.22 13.61 -6.22
CA SER A 66 -1.33 13.53 -7.68
C SER A 66 -0.16 14.21 -8.40
N LEU A 67 0.28 15.38 -7.91
CA LEU A 67 1.43 16.10 -8.46
C LEU A 67 2.75 15.40 -8.11
N VAL A 68 2.90 14.87 -6.90
CA VAL A 68 4.11 14.13 -6.49
C VAL A 68 4.31 12.88 -7.34
N VAL A 69 3.23 12.09 -7.51
CA VAL A 69 3.24 10.89 -8.35
C VAL A 69 3.54 11.24 -9.81
N SER A 70 2.91 12.28 -10.34
CA SER A 70 3.13 12.74 -11.72
C SER A 70 4.58 13.16 -11.97
N ASN A 71 5.22 13.83 -10.99
CA ASN A 71 6.63 14.21 -11.08
C ASN A 71 7.54 12.97 -11.16
N HIS A 72 7.32 11.99 -10.28
CA HIS A 72 8.07 10.72 -10.30
C HIS A 72 7.86 9.94 -11.60
N GLN A 73 6.62 9.87 -12.10
CA GLN A 73 6.32 9.21 -13.37
C GLN A 73 7.01 9.89 -14.56
N THR A 74 7.09 11.22 -14.55
CA THR A 74 7.80 12.00 -15.59
C THR A 74 9.31 11.73 -15.55
N LEU A 75 9.86 11.46 -14.36
CA LEU A 75 11.26 11.06 -14.16
C LEU A 75 11.53 9.58 -14.50
N GLY A 76 10.49 8.80 -14.81
CA GLY A 76 10.61 7.37 -15.14
C GLY A 76 10.63 6.45 -13.93
N ASP A 77 10.38 6.96 -12.72
CA ASP A 77 10.34 6.14 -11.52
C ASP A 77 9.07 5.29 -11.47
N GLN A 78 9.22 4.01 -11.16
CA GLN A 78 8.09 3.13 -10.89
C GLN A 78 7.55 3.37 -9.47
N VAL A 79 6.65 4.33 -9.36
CA VAL A 79 5.94 4.67 -8.12
C VAL A 79 4.49 4.21 -8.12
N LEU A 80 3.90 4.22 -6.93
CA LEU A 80 2.46 4.05 -6.76
C LEU A 80 1.72 5.13 -7.54
N THR A 81 0.64 4.75 -8.21
CA THR A 81 -0.31 5.71 -8.78
C THR A 81 -1.12 6.38 -7.68
N GLU A 82 -1.81 7.47 -7.99
CA GLU A 82 -2.75 8.11 -7.07
C GLU A 82 -3.85 7.14 -6.61
N ASP A 83 -4.37 6.32 -7.52
CA ASP A 83 -5.37 5.29 -7.22
C ASP A 83 -4.81 4.24 -6.25
N GLU A 84 -3.58 3.76 -6.49
CA GLU A 84 -2.91 2.81 -5.61
C GLU A 84 -2.65 3.42 -4.22
N PHE A 85 -2.20 4.68 -4.17
CA PHE A 85 -1.98 5.39 -2.92
C PHE A 85 -3.27 5.54 -2.11
N THR A 86 -4.35 5.98 -2.75
CA THR A 86 -5.66 6.18 -2.10
C THR A 86 -6.21 4.85 -1.60
N ALA A 87 -6.17 3.80 -2.41
CA ALA A 87 -6.62 2.48 -2.01
C ALA A 87 -5.81 1.92 -0.82
N ILE A 88 -4.49 2.13 -0.80
CA ILE A 88 -3.63 1.76 0.33
C ILE A 88 -3.97 2.58 1.59
N ALA A 89 -4.25 3.88 1.46
CA ALA A 89 -4.66 4.73 2.57
C ALA A 89 -5.94 4.21 3.23
N ASP A 90 -6.98 3.94 2.42
CA ASP A 90 -8.26 3.39 2.87
C ASP A 90 -8.10 2.00 3.52
N PHE A 91 -7.26 1.16 2.92
CA PHE A 91 -6.97 -0.16 3.45
C PHE A 91 -6.27 -0.08 4.81
N ASN A 92 -5.27 0.80 4.95
CA ASN A 92 -4.55 1.00 6.19
C ASN A 92 -5.44 1.57 7.31
N ALA A 93 -6.41 2.43 6.96
CA ALA A 93 -7.42 2.91 7.90
C ALA A 93 -8.26 1.77 8.47
N LYS A 94 -8.65 0.79 7.63
CA LYS A 94 -9.41 -0.41 8.03
C LYS A 94 -8.59 -1.43 8.82
N LEU A 95 -7.26 -1.38 8.72
CA LEU A 95 -6.35 -2.23 9.49
C LEU A 95 -6.02 -1.67 10.88
N ARG A 96 -6.29 -0.38 11.13
CA ARG A 96 -6.25 0.17 12.48
C ARG A 96 -7.45 -0.43 13.23
N PHE A 97 -7.15 -1.32 14.17
CA PHE A 97 -8.11 -1.80 15.16
C PHE A 97 -8.74 -0.62 15.91
#